data_AF-A0A9C7RFY6-F1
#
_entry.id   AF-A0A9C7RFY6-F1
#
_cell.length_a   1.000
_cell.length_b   1.000
_cell.length_c   1.000
_cell.angle_alpha   90.00
_cell.angle_beta   90.00
_cell.angle_gamma   90.00
#
_symmetry.space_group_name_H-M   'P 1'
#
loop_
_entity.id
_entity.type
_entity.pdbx_description
1 polymer ?
#
loop_
_entity_poly.entity_id
_entity_poly.type
_entity_poly.pdbx_seq_one_letter_code
_entity_poly.pdbx_strand_id
1 'polypeptide(L)' 'MSLPTKHVLGILVDNLLKRKSVLKLSSRTTTRWARGLKIPRGGKTILYTGHMYQLIPAISALAAKMAFFENSWITNFFG' A
#
# COMPACT_ATOMS: atom_id res chain seq x y z
N MET A 1 -17.03 -15.30 5.63
CA MET A 1 -17.82 -14.27 4.91
C MET A 1 -17.03 -13.86 3.67
N SER A 2 -17.69 -13.52 2.55
CA SER A 2 -16.97 -12.94 1.42
C SER A 2 -16.49 -11.54 1.81
N LEU A 3 -15.20 -11.25 1.68
CA LEU A 3 -14.67 -9.90 1.85
C LEU A 3 -15.53 -8.91 1.02
N PRO A 4 -15.81 -7.70 1.53
CA PRO A 4 -16.59 -6.69 0.81
C PRO A 4 -15.77 -6.07 -0.33
N THR A 5 -15.40 -6.88 -1.32
CA THR A 5 -14.46 -6.60 -2.40
C THR A 5 -14.83 -5.33 -3.15
N LYS A 6 -16.13 -5.07 -3.37
CA LYS A 6 -16.63 -3.86 -4.04
C LYS A 6 -16.27 -2.58 -3.27
N HIS A 7 -16.43 -2.57 -1.95
CA HIS A 7 -16.12 -1.41 -1.12
C HIS A 7 -14.62 -1.18 -1.02
N VAL A 8 -13.85 -2.26 -0.86
CA VAL A 8 -12.38 -2.20 -0.84
C VAL A 8 -11.85 -1.64 -2.17
N LEU A 9 -12.32 -2.17 -3.30
CA LEU A 9 -11.94 -1.65 -4.63
C LEU A 9 -12.33 -0.19 -4.80
N GLY A 10 -13.52 0.22 -4.35
CA GLY A 10 -13.96 1.61 -4.38
C GLY A 10 -12.98 2.55 -3.66
N ILE A 11 -12.54 2.18 -2.45
CA ILE A 11 -11.57 2.97 -1.67
C ILE A 11 -10.20 3.05 -2.38
N LEU A 12 -9.74 1.94 -2.96
CA LEU A 12 -8.46 1.90 -3.67
C LEU A 12 -8.49 2.77 -4.94
N VAL A 13 -9.59 2.71 -5.70
CA VAL A 13 -9.80 3.54 -6.88
C VAL A 13 -9.87 5.02 -6.51
N ASP A 14 -10.63 5.37 -5.47
CA ASP A 14 -10.72 6.74 -4.97
C ASP A 14 -9.36 7.30 -4.56
N ASN A 15 -8.56 6.51 -3.83
CA ASN A 15 -7.21 6.89 -3.44
C ASN A 15 -6.29 7.07 -4.65
N LEU A 16 -6.39 6.20 -5.65
CA LEU A 16 -5.63 6.34 -6.90
C LEU A 16 -6.00 7.64 -7.63
N LEU A 17 -7.28 7.94 -7.78
CA LEU A 17 -7.76 9.14 -8.48
C LEU A 17 -7.38 10.43 -7.73
N LYS A 18 -7.67 10.48 -6.43
CA LYS A 18 -7.51 11.67 -5.57
C LYS A 18 -6.07 11.91 -5.12
N ARG A 19 -5.31 10.84 -4.86
CA ARG A 19 -3.98 10.92 -4.22
C ARG A 19 -2.86 10.31 -5.06
N LYS A 20 -3.15 9.88 -6.29
CA LYS A 20 -2.19 9.29 -7.25
C LYS A 20 -1.49 8.03 -6.73
N SER A 21 -2.08 7.37 -5.73
CA SER A 21 -1.58 6.14 -5.15
C SER A 21 -2.71 5.39 -4.44
N VAL A 22 -2.79 4.07 -4.64
CA VAL A 22 -3.81 3.21 -4.02
C VAL A 22 -3.64 3.09 -2.51
N LEU A 23 -2.41 3.18 -2.02
CA LEU A 23 -2.06 3.19 -0.60
C LEU A 23 -1.05 4.32 -0.35
N LYS A 24 -1.33 5.20 0.60
CA LYS A 24 -0.46 6.35 0.87
C LYS A 24 0.86 5.90 1.51
N LEU A 25 1.90 5.77 0.71
CA LEU A 25 3.27 5.55 1.17
C LEU A 25 4.04 6.88 1.22
N SER A 26 4.89 7.04 2.22
CA SER A 26 5.81 8.19 2.27
C SER A 26 6.87 8.06 1.17
N SER A 27 7.38 9.18 0.64
CA SER A 27 8.48 9.18 -0.33
C SER A 27 9.73 8.45 0.17
N ARG A 28 9.96 8.47 1.50
CA ARG A 28 11.04 7.73 2.15
C ARG A 28 10.83 6.21 2.06
N THR A 29 9.58 5.76 2.22
CA THR A 29 9.22 4.34 2.10
C THR A 29 9.33 3.87 0.65
N THR A 30 8.81 4.66 -0.30
CA THR A 30 8.83 4.31 -1.74
C THR A 30 10.23 4.30 -2.34
N THR A 31 11.19 5.02 -1.76
CA THR A 31 12.59 5.07 -2.25
C THR A 31 13.56 4.21 -1.43
N ARG A 32 13.09 3.53 -0.37
CA ARG A 32 13.97 2.78 0.56
C ARG A 32 14.78 1.67 -0.13
N TRP A 33 14.24 1.09 -1.19
CA TRP A 33 14.89 0.03 -1.98
C TRP A 33 16.22 0.47 -2.59
N ALA A 34 16.42 1.77 -2.87
CA ALA A 34 17.64 2.30 -3.46
C ALA A 34 18.80 2.43 -2.45
N ARG A 35 18.52 2.24 -1.15
CA ARG A 35 19.52 2.37 -0.09
C ARG A 35 20.58 1.28 -0.22
N GLY A 36 21.85 1.66 -0.22
CA GLY A 36 22.99 0.74 -0.35
C GLY A 36 23.41 0.44 -1.79
N LEU A 37 22.60 0.80 -2.79
CA LEU A 37 22.90 0.57 -4.21
C LEU A 37 23.82 1.62 -4.84
N LYS A 38 24.27 2.62 -4.05
CA LYS A 38 25.09 3.76 -4.51
C LYS A 38 24.49 4.50 -5.73
N ILE A 39 23.16 4.50 -5.87
CA ILE A 39 22.45 5.20 -6.95
C ILE A 39 22.54 6.72 -6.70
N PRO A 40 22.99 7.51 -7.69
CA PRO A 40 22.96 8.98 -7.60
C PRO A 40 21.53 9.51 -7.41
N ARG A 41 21.36 10.51 -6.54
CA ARG A 41 20.04 11.13 -6.31
C ARG A 41 19.61 12.09 -7.43
N GLY A 42 20.50 12.38 -8.37
CA GLY A 42 20.27 13.28 -9.49
C GLY A 42 21.37 13.14 -10.54
N GLY A 43 21.22 13.86 -11.64
CA GLY A 43 22.13 13.81 -12.78
C GLY A 43 21.36 13.88 -14.09
N LYS A 44 22.05 13.60 -15.20
CA LYS A 44 21.45 13.60 -16.54
C LYS A 44 20.38 12.51 -16.73
N THR A 45 20.44 11.45 -15.92
CA THR A 45 19.52 10.31 -15.98
C THR A 45 18.64 10.28 -14.74
N ILE A 46 17.32 10.27 -14.96
CA ILE A 46 16.31 10.15 -13.91
C ILE A 46 15.71 8.74 -13.98
N LEU A 47 15.71 8.03 -12.84
CA LEU A 47 15.04 6.74 -12.72
C LEU A 47 13.61 6.95 -12.22
N TYR A 48 12.64 6.69 -13.10
CA TYR A 48 11.23 6.69 -12.76
C TYR A 48 10.74 5.26 -12.51
N THR A 49 10.00 5.02 -11.43
CA THR A 49 9.44 3.70 -11.10
C THR A 49 7.95 3.81 -10.81
N GLY A 50 7.16 2.82 -11.22
CA GLY A 50 5.70 2.82 -11.04
C GLY A 50 5.20 2.53 -9.62
N HIS A 51 6.08 2.45 -8.62
CA HIS A 51 5.78 2.13 -7.21
C HIS A 51 5.09 0.77 -6.94
N MET A 52 4.73 -0.02 -7.96
CA MET A 52 3.96 -1.27 -7.81
C MET A 52 4.65 -2.28 -6.89
N TYR A 53 5.97 -2.49 -7.07
CA TYR A 53 6.73 -3.39 -6.20
C TYR A 53 6.79 -2.89 -4.75
N GLN A 54 6.87 -1.58 -4.55
CA GLN A 54 6.90 -0.96 -3.23
C GLN A 54 5.54 -1.03 -2.52
N LEU A 55 4.45 -1.24 -3.27
CA LEU A 55 3.11 -1.43 -2.72
C LEU A 55 2.86 -2.85 -2.19
N ILE A 56 3.55 -3.87 -2.72
CA ILE A 56 3.32 -5.28 -2.32
C ILE A 56 3.41 -5.48 -0.80
N PRO A 57 4.48 -5.05 -0.09
CA PRO A 57 4.57 -5.27 1.35
C PRO A 57 3.47 -4.52 2.13
N ALA A 58 3.03 -3.37 1.62
CA ALA A 58 1.97 -2.59 2.25
C ALA A 58 0.59 -3.25 2.09
N ILE A 59 0.31 -3.84 0.91
CA ILE A 59 -0.90 -4.62 0.66
C ILE A 59 -0.91 -5.87 1.56
N SER A 60 0.20 -6.59 1.67
CA SER A 60 0.31 -7.76 2.56
C SER A 60 0.08 -7.39 4.03
N ALA A 61 0.67 -6.28 4.50
CA ALA A 61 0.46 -5.80 5.87
C ALA A 61 -0.99 -5.38 6.12
N LEU A 62 -1.64 -4.74 5.14
CA LEU A 62 -3.06 -4.39 5.22
C LEU A 62 -3.94 -5.64 5.30
N ALA A 63 -3.71 -6.63 4.44
CA ALA A 63 -4.45 -7.89 4.45
C ALA A 63 -4.30 -8.63 5.80
N ALA A 64 -3.10 -8.69 6.34
CA ALA A 64 -2.85 -9.29 7.65
C ALA A 64 -3.61 -8.57 8.78
N LYS A 65 -3.65 -7.23 8.76
CA LYS A 65 -4.45 -6.45 9.71
C LYS A 65 -5.95 -6.70 9.56
N MET A 66 -6.46 -6.77 8.34
CA MET A 66 -7.86 -7.08 8.08
C MET A 66 -8.24 -8.46 8.62
N ALA A 67 -7.40 -9.48 8.37
CA ALA A 67 -7.60 -10.82 8.92
C ALA A 67 -7.56 -10.83 10.46
N PHE A 68 -6.65 -10.07 11.07
CA PHE A 68 -6.63 -9.91 12.54
C PHE A 68 -7.93 -9.30 13.07
N PHE A 69 -8.45 -8.25 12.42
CA PHE A 69 -9.71 -7.63 12.81
C PHE A 69 -10.91 -8.55 12.62
N GLU A 70 -11.00 -9.29 11.51
CA GLU A 70 -12.04 -10.32 11.33
C GLU A 70 -12.07 -11.34 12.47
N ASN A 71 -10.90 -11.74 12.98
CA ASN A 71 -10.78 -12.70 14.08
C ASN A 71 -10.80 -12.06 15.49
N SER A 72 -11.07 -10.75 15.58
CA SER A 72 -11.04 -10.05 16.87
C SER A 72 -12.36 -10.19 17.63
N TRP A 73 -12.26 -10.14 18.97
CA TRP A 73 -13.41 -10.19 19.87
C TRP A 73 -14.44 -9.09 19.60
N ILE A 74 -14.00 -7.90 19.15
CA ILE A 74 -14.88 -6.78 18.78
C ILE A 74 -15.82 -7.17 17.65
N THR A 75 -15.33 -7.83 16.61
CA THR A 75 -16.15 -8.27 15.47
C THR A 75 -17.14 -9.37 15.89
N ASN A 76 -16.73 -10.26 16.78
CA ASN A 76 -17.63 -11.26 17.38
C ASN A 76 -18.69 -10.66 18.33
N PHE A 77 -18.40 -9.48 18.92
CA PHE A 77 -19.31 -8.79 19.83
C PHE A 77 -20.35 -7.93 19.09
N PHE A 78 -19.97 -7.30 17.98
CA PHE A 78 -20.83 -6.41 17.21
C PHE A 78 -21.59 -7.06 16.04
N GLY A 79 -21.25 -8.32 15.69
CA GLY A 79 -22.04 -9.23 14.83
C GLY A 79 -22.78 -8.58 13.67
#